data_AF-A0A485C6T0-F1
#
_entry.id   AF-A0A485C6T0-F1
#
_cell.length_a   1.000
_cell.length_b   1.000
_cell.length_c   1.000
_cell.angle_alpha   90.00
_cell.angle_beta   90.00
_cell.angle_gamma   90.00
#
_symmetry.space_group_name_H-M   'P 1'
#
loop_
_entity.id
_entity.type
_entity.pdbx_description
1 polymer ?
#
loop_
_entity_poly.entity_id
_entity_poly.type
_entity_poly.pdbx_seq_one_letter_code
_entity_poly.pdbx_strand_id
1 'polypeptide(L)'
;MTEGELVDAFRHVSDAFEQTSETISQRANNAINDMVRQRLLNRFTSEITEGNAIYRLTPLGIVLPTTIFGNANFPLCVCPMQLSIVAGELKRAADSAEEGGDEFHWHRNVFAPLKYSVAEIFDSIDLTQRIMDEQQQLVKDDIAQLLNKDWRAAISSCELLLSETSGTLRELQDTLDAAGDKLQANLLRIQDATIARDDLHFVDRLVFDLQSKLDRIVSWGQQAIDLWIGYDRHVHKFIRTAIDMDKNRVFAQRLRQSIQTYFDAPWALTHASAIVCWICAMKRWRCVMKEVTGSSRRIWNTKSLTKFASSSPR
;
A
#
# COMPACT_ATOMS: atom_id res chain seq x y z
N MET A 1 21.10 19.77 18.10
CA MET A 1 21.46 18.89 19.23
C MET A 1 22.96 18.91 19.38
N THR A 2 23.47 18.98 20.61
CA THR A 2 24.91 18.89 20.88
C THR A 2 25.39 17.45 20.85
N GLU A 3 26.70 17.23 20.79
CA GLU A 3 27.26 15.87 20.91
C GLU A 3 26.93 15.23 22.26
N GLY A 4 26.98 16.03 23.34
CA GLY A 4 26.61 15.57 24.69
C GLY A 4 25.17 15.07 24.76
N GLU A 5 24.21 15.84 24.23
CA GLU A 5 22.79 15.46 24.19
C GLU A 5 22.54 14.15 23.43
N LEU A 6 23.28 13.91 22.33
CA LEU A 6 23.17 12.66 21.57
C LEU A 6 23.76 11.46 22.31
N VAL A 7 24.87 11.65 23.00
CA VAL A 7 25.50 10.59 23.81
C VAL A 7 24.60 10.26 25.00
N ASP A 8 23.97 11.25 25.63
CA ASP A 8 23.00 11.05 26.71
C ASP A 8 21.73 10.34 26.21
N ALA A 9 21.20 10.73 25.03
CA ALA A 9 20.09 10.02 24.40
C ALA A 9 20.46 8.55 24.09
N PHE A 10 21.66 8.30 23.58
CA PHE A 10 22.16 6.94 23.33
C PHE A 10 22.30 6.13 24.62
N ARG A 11 22.69 6.76 25.72
CA ARG A 11 22.77 6.12 27.04
C ARG A 11 21.41 5.60 27.48
N HIS A 12 20.35 6.40 27.38
CA HIS A 12 18.98 5.95 27.68
C HIS A 12 18.54 4.75 26.84
N VAL A 13 18.89 4.73 25.55
CA VAL A 13 18.61 3.59 24.67
C VAL A 13 19.43 2.37 25.09
N SER A 14 20.72 2.51 25.36
CA SER A 14 21.59 1.42 25.81
C SER A 14 21.11 0.80 27.13
N ASP A 15 20.64 1.63 28.06
CA ASP A 15 20.09 1.19 29.35
C ASP A 15 18.77 0.42 29.16
N ALA A 16 17.89 0.86 28.24
CA ALA A 16 16.65 0.17 27.91
C ALA A 16 16.86 -1.22 27.29
N PHE A 17 18.01 -1.45 26.64
CA PHE A 17 18.40 -2.75 26.07
C PHE A 17 19.31 -3.57 26.99
N GLU A 18 19.50 -3.15 28.26
CA GLU A 18 20.33 -3.85 29.26
C GLU A 18 21.78 -4.12 28.78
N GLN A 19 22.35 -3.19 28.00
CA GLN A 19 23.68 -3.34 27.42
C GLN A 19 24.80 -2.87 28.38
N THR A 20 26.03 -3.32 28.16
CA THR A 20 27.18 -2.99 29.03
C THR A 20 27.47 -1.49 29.09
N SER A 21 27.58 -0.94 30.30
CA SER A 21 27.81 0.48 30.54
C SER A 21 29.23 0.96 30.23
N GLU A 22 30.22 0.07 30.28
CA GLU A 22 31.64 0.42 30.09
C GLU A 22 31.99 0.86 28.67
N THR A 23 31.24 0.40 27.66
CA THR A 23 31.51 0.67 26.24
C THR A 23 30.56 1.71 25.61
N ILE A 24 29.75 2.41 26.43
CA ILE A 24 28.72 3.36 25.94
C ILE A 24 29.35 4.45 25.06
N SER A 25 30.41 5.12 25.50
CA SER A 25 30.98 6.25 24.74
C SER A 25 31.52 5.83 23.36
N GLN A 26 32.16 4.64 23.27
CA GLN A 26 32.66 4.12 21.99
C GLN A 26 31.51 3.71 21.07
N ARG A 27 30.48 3.05 21.61
CA ARG A 27 29.30 2.62 20.85
C ARG A 27 28.45 3.80 20.40
N ALA A 28 28.27 4.82 21.24
CA ALA A 28 27.58 6.06 20.91
C ALA A 28 28.28 6.77 19.74
N ASN A 29 29.61 6.92 19.81
CA ASN A 29 30.39 7.52 18.72
C ASN A 29 30.28 6.71 17.42
N ASN A 30 30.33 5.37 17.49
CA ASN A 30 30.15 4.52 16.32
C ASN A 30 28.74 4.67 15.72
N ALA A 31 27.70 4.70 16.55
CA ALA A 31 26.32 4.87 16.12
C ALA A 31 26.09 6.25 15.49
N ILE A 32 26.56 7.32 16.12
CA ILE A 32 26.46 8.69 15.58
C ILE A 32 27.19 8.80 14.24
N ASN A 33 28.40 8.25 14.14
CA ASN A 33 29.15 8.23 12.89
C ASN A 33 28.42 7.45 11.79
N ASP A 34 27.78 6.34 12.13
CA ASP A 34 26.99 5.56 11.18
C ASP A 34 25.73 6.33 10.74
N MET A 35 25.03 7.01 11.66
CA MET A 35 23.89 7.87 11.32
C MET A 35 24.28 9.02 10.38
N VAL A 36 25.49 9.56 10.51
CA VAL A 36 26.02 10.55 9.57
C VAL A 36 26.35 9.90 8.22
N ARG A 37 26.98 8.71 8.21
CA ARG A 37 27.27 7.96 6.96
C ARG A 37 26.00 7.58 6.19
N GLN A 38 24.95 7.19 6.91
CA GLN A 38 23.62 6.86 6.37
C GLN A 38 22.80 8.11 5.97
N ARG A 39 23.38 9.32 6.11
CA ARG A 39 22.72 10.60 5.80
C ARG A 39 21.45 10.87 6.61
N LEU A 40 21.39 10.38 7.85
CA LEU A 40 20.31 10.68 8.81
C LEU A 40 20.62 11.95 9.62
N LEU A 41 21.90 12.21 9.86
CA LEU A 41 22.40 13.38 10.59
C LEU A 41 23.44 14.14 9.77
N ASN A 42 23.39 15.47 9.86
CA ASN A 42 24.47 16.35 9.43
C ASN A 42 25.27 16.82 10.65
N ARG A 43 26.59 16.75 10.55
CA ARG A 43 27.53 17.23 11.57
C ARG A 43 28.08 18.61 11.17
N PHE A 44 27.98 19.57 12.08
CA PHE A 44 28.55 20.91 11.96
C PHE A 44 29.55 21.13 13.08
N THR A 45 30.79 21.52 12.76
CA THR A 45 31.79 21.88 13.78
C THR A 45 31.50 23.28 14.32
N SER A 46 31.45 23.43 15.64
CA SER A 46 31.15 24.69 16.33
C SER A 46 32.03 24.83 17.57
N GLU A 47 32.87 25.85 17.64
CA GLU A 47 33.78 26.08 18.78
C GLU A 47 33.08 26.63 20.04
N ILE A 48 31.82 27.02 19.91
CA ILE A 48 31.05 27.72 20.96
C ILE A 48 30.26 26.72 21.83
N THR A 49 30.08 25.49 21.38
CA THR A 49 29.12 24.53 21.94
C THR A 49 29.82 23.36 22.60
N GLU A 50 29.31 22.88 23.74
CA GLU A 50 29.84 21.69 24.43
C GLU A 50 29.89 20.48 23.47
N GLY A 51 31.10 19.90 23.30
CA GLY A 51 31.35 18.81 22.36
C GLY A 51 31.84 19.22 20.96
N ASN A 52 32.08 20.52 20.72
CA ASN A 52 32.62 21.08 19.46
C ASN A 52 31.85 20.73 18.17
N ALA A 53 30.67 20.11 18.28
CA ALA A 53 29.88 19.64 17.17
C ALA A 53 28.38 19.77 17.44
N ILE A 54 27.65 20.28 16.45
CA ILE A 54 26.20 20.37 16.42
C ILE A 54 25.69 19.39 15.37
N TYR A 55 24.69 18.61 15.75
CA TYR A 55 24.02 17.66 14.88
C TYR A 55 22.60 18.14 14.55
N ARG A 56 22.21 18.00 13.28
CA ARG A 56 20.85 18.27 12.78
C ARG A 56 20.36 17.09 11.97
N LEU A 57 19.08 16.76 12.10
CA LEU A 57 18.43 15.76 11.25
C LEU A 57 18.41 16.27 9.81
N THR A 58 18.73 15.38 8.88
CA THR A 58 18.54 15.60 7.44
C THR A 58 17.06 15.46 7.09
N PRO A 59 16.60 15.85 5.89
CA PRO A 59 15.24 15.56 5.45
C PRO A 59 14.87 14.06 5.59
N LEU A 60 15.79 13.15 5.27
CA LEU A 60 15.61 11.71 5.50
C LEU A 60 15.51 11.35 6.99
N GLY A 61 16.37 11.93 7.81
CA GLY A 61 16.37 11.74 9.26
C GLY A 61 15.13 12.33 9.96
N ILE A 62 14.43 13.27 9.33
CA ILE A 62 13.14 13.77 9.81
C ILE A 62 12.02 12.82 9.38
N VAL A 63 11.99 12.43 8.10
CA VAL A 63 10.88 11.61 7.54
C VAL A 63 10.71 10.30 8.29
N LEU A 64 11.80 9.55 8.54
CA LEU A 64 11.74 8.25 9.21
C LEU A 64 11.03 8.27 10.59
N PRO A 65 11.50 9.07 11.58
CA PRO A 65 10.83 9.15 12.86
C PRO A 65 9.45 9.80 12.75
N THR A 66 9.20 10.72 11.80
CA THR A 66 7.84 11.26 11.63
C THR A 66 6.84 10.20 11.14
N THR A 67 7.27 9.22 10.35
CA THR A 67 6.41 8.10 9.95
C THR A 67 6.10 7.16 11.14
N ILE A 68 7.07 6.96 12.05
CA ILE A 68 6.93 6.00 13.16
C ILE A 68 6.24 6.62 14.39
N PHE A 69 6.59 7.87 14.72
CA PHE A 69 6.16 8.56 15.94
C PHE A 69 5.24 9.74 15.69
N GLY A 70 5.07 10.16 14.43
CA GLY A 70 4.08 11.16 14.10
C GLY A 70 2.71 10.64 14.52
N ASN A 71 1.94 11.46 15.26
CA ASN A 71 0.54 11.18 15.45
C ASN A 71 -0.10 11.12 14.07
N ALA A 72 -0.36 9.92 13.57
CA ALA A 72 -1.21 9.66 12.42
C ALA A 72 -2.68 9.93 12.81
N ASN A 73 -2.95 11.11 13.38
CA ASN A 73 -4.30 11.63 13.42
C ASN A 73 -4.61 11.95 11.98
N PHE A 74 -5.31 11.04 11.31
CA PHE A 74 -5.91 11.31 10.02
C PHE A 74 -7.00 12.36 10.25
N PRO A 75 -6.77 13.65 9.95
CA PRO A 75 -7.78 14.64 10.20
C PRO A 75 -8.64 14.58 8.94
N LEU A 76 -9.76 13.86 9.01
CA LEU A 76 -10.79 13.84 7.97
C LEU A 76 -11.10 15.25 7.44
N CYS A 77 -10.96 16.29 8.28
CA CYS A 77 -11.14 17.69 7.92
C CYS A 77 -10.02 18.32 7.06
N VAL A 78 -8.82 17.74 6.98
CA VAL A 78 -7.66 18.36 6.32
C VAL A 78 -7.70 18.19 4.80
N CYS A 79 -8.13 17.03 4.29
CA CYS A 79 -8.24 16.82 2.84
C CYS A 79 -9.24 17.79 2.17
N PRO A 80 -10.48 17.99 2.67
CA PRO A 80 -11.40 18.99 2.13
C PRO A 80 -10.83 20.42 2.16
N MET A 81 -10.11 20.78 3.23
CA MET A 81 -9.48 22.10 3.36
C MET A 81 -8.36 22.29 2.35
N GLN A 82 -7.49 21.29 2.18
CA GLN A 82 -6.40 21.28 1.20
C GLN A 82 -6.93 21.39 -0.23
N LEU A 83 -7.97 20.62 -0.58
CA LEU A 83 -8.61 20.68 -1.89
C LEU A 83 -9.23 22.05 -2.18
N SER A 84 -9.83 22.68 -1.17
CA SER A 84 -10.36 24.04 -1.29
C SER A 84 -9.26 25.08 -1.58
N ILE A 85 -8.13 24.98 -0.88
CA ILE A 85 -6.96 25.85 -1.09
C ILE A 85 -6.43 25.66 -2.52
N VAL A 86 -6.23 24.41 -2.95
CA VAL A 86 -5.74 24.11 -4.30
C VAL A 86 -6.70 24.62 -5.36
N ALA A 87 -8.01 24.44 -5.18
CA ALA A 87 -9.01 24.93 -6.12
C ALA A 87 -8.93 26.45 -6.29
N GLY A 88 -8.68 27.19 -5.21
CA GLY A 88 -8.47 28.64 -5.24
C GLY A 88 -7.19 29.04 -5.97
N GLU A 89 -6.05 28.41 -5.64
CA GLU A 89 -4.76 28.70 -6.28
C GLU A 89 -4.78 28.37 -7.78
N LEU A 90 -5.33 27.20 -8.11
CA LEU A 90 -5.37 26.70 -9.47
C LEU A 90 -6.30 27.53 -10.35
N LYS A 91 -7.44 27.98 -9.80
CA LYS A 91 -8.33 28.91 -10.52
C LYS A 91 -7.62 30.23 -10.82
N ARG A 92 -6.91 30.82 -9.85
CA ARG A 92 -6.14 32.06 -10.07
C ARG A 92 -5.05 31.88 -11.13
N ALA A 93 -4.33 30.75 -11.09
CA ALA A 93 -3.33 30.42 -12.08
C ALA A 93 -3.95 30.22 -13.48
N ALA A 94 -5.13 29.60 -13.58
CA ALA A 94 -5.85 29.44 -14.83
C ALA A 94 -6.32 30.77 -15.43
N ASP A 95 -6.94 31.61 -14.60
CA ASP A 95 -7.39 32.94 -15.05
C ASP A 95 -6.18 33.80 -15.49
N SER A 96 -5.05 33.73 -14.77
CA SER A 96 -3.79 34.41 -15.15
C SER A 96 -3.16 33.85 -16.41
N ALA A 97 -3.30 32.55 -16.69
CA ALA A 97 -2.78 31.92 -17.91
C ALA A 97 -3.58 32.37 -19.14
N GLU A 98 -4.89 32.52 -19.03
CA GLU A 98 -5.77 33.00 -20.11
C GLU A 98 -5.55 34.49 -20.44
N GLU A 99 -5.29 35.33 -19.42
CA GLU A 99 -4.93 36.73 -19.62
C GLU A 99 -3.60 36.90 -20.39
N GLY A 100 -2.73 35.90 -20.31
CA GLY A 100 -1.40 35.92 -20.90
C GLY A 100 -0.52 37.00 -20.27
N GLY A 101 0.65 37.23 -20.86
CA GLY A 101 1.59 38.21 -20.35
C GLY A 101 3.03 38.00 -20.84
N ASP A 102 3.94 38.68 -20.13
CA ASP A 102 5.38 38.56 -20.28
C ASP A 102 5.93 37.33 -19.54
N GLU A 103 7.21 37.01 -19.75
CA GLU A 103 7.86 35.86 -19.11
C GLU A 103 7.77 35.90 -17.58
N PHE A 104 7.88 37.10 -16.99
CA PHE A 104 7.76 37.29 -15.55
C PHE A 104 6.35 36.96 -15.04
N HIS A 105 5.30 37.38 -15.74
CA HIS A 105 3.92 37.02 -15.43
C HIS A 105 3.72 35.51 -15.43
N TRP A 106 4.17 34.80 -16.46
CA TRP A 106 4.07 33.34 -16.54
C TRP A 106 4.83 32.65 -15.40
N HIS A 107 6.05 33.11 -15.11
CA HIS A 107 6.85 32.50 -14.06
C HIS A 107 6.24 32.73 -12.66
N ARG A 108 5.74 33.95 -12.39
CA ARG A 108 5.25 34.36 -11.07
C ARG A 108 3.80 33.92 -10.80
N ASN A 109 2.92 34.00 -11.79
CA ASN A 109 1.47 33.87 -11.60
C ASN A 109 0.92 32.53 -12.09
N VAL A 110 1.65 31.80 -12.94
CA VAL A 110 1.23 30.47 -13.43
C VAL A 110 2.17 29.39 -12.91
N PHE A 111 3.47 29.47 -13.23
CA PHE A 111 4.42 28.41 -12.88
C PHE A 111 4.66 28.29 -11.37
N ALA A 112 4.97 29.40 -10.68
CA ALA A 112 5.29 29.35 -9.25
C ALA A 112 4.13 28.82 -8.38
N PRO A 113 2.86 29.23 -8.57
CA PRO A 113 1.72 28.65 -7.85
C PRO A 113 1.55 27.16 -8.13
N LEU A 114 1.68 26.73 -9.40
CA LEU A 114 1.59 25.32 -9.75
C LEU A 114 2.71 24.50 -9.10
N LYS A 115 3.95 25.00 -9.15
CA LYS A 115 5.14 24.25 -8.75
C LYS A 115 5.34 24.18 -7.24
N TYR A 116 5.10 25.27 -6.53
CA TYR A 116 5.44 25.41 -5.11
C TYR A 116 4.23 25.39 -4.17
N SER A 117 3.01 25.44 -4.71
CA SER A 117 1.79 25.33 -3.92
C SER A 117 0.97 24.12 -4.33
N VAL A 118 0.47 24.08 -5.59
CA VAL A 118 -0.41 22.98 -6.04
C VAL A 118 0.30 21.62 -5.98
N ALA A 119 1.53 21.53 -6.47
CA ALA A 119 2.30 20.29 -6.44
C ALA A 119 2.53 19.76 -5.01
N GLU A 120 2.91 20.65 -4.09
CA GLU A 120 3.16 20.32 -2.67
C GLU A 120 1.87 19.88 -1.96
N ILE A 121 0.74 20.52 -2.25
CA ILE A 121 -0.54 20.09 -1.67
C ILE A 121 -0.96 18.72 -2.24
N PHE A 122 -0.72 18.47 -3.53
CA PHE A 122 -0.94 17.13 -4.09
C PHE A 122 0.01 16.08 -3.46
N ASP A 123 1.27 16.42 -3.17
CA ASP A 123 2.18 15.53 -2.42
C ASP A 123 1.66 15.27 -1.01
N SER A 124 1.13 16.30 -0.34
CA SER A 124 0.53 16.14 0.98
C SER A 124 -0.73 15.27 0.97
N ILE A 125 -1.57 15.38 -0.07
CA ILE A 125 -2.76 14.53 -0.23
C ILE A 125 -2.35 13.08 -0.50
N ASP A 126 -1.39 12.84 -1.41
CA ASP A 126 -0.85 11.49 -1.67
C ASP A 126 -0.26 10.86 -0.40
N LEU A 127 0.50 11.63 0.39
CA LEU A 127 1.03 11.16 1.68
C LEU A 127 -0.10 10.81 2.65
N THR A 128 -1.16 11.61 2.71
CA THR A 128 -2.33 11.36 3.56
C THR A 128 -3.06 10.08 3.15
N GLN A 129 -3.18 9.81 1.85
CA GLN A 129 -3.74 8.55 1.33
C GLN A 129 -2.89 7.33 1.73
N ARG A 130 -1.55 7.44 1.69
CA ARG A 130 -0.66 6.36 2.17
C ARG A 130 -0.80 6.10 3.66
N ILE A 131 -0.98 7.15 4.47
CA ILE A 131 -1.26 7.01 5.91
C ILE A 131 -2.60 6.28 6.12
N MET A 132 -3.60 6.51 5.26
CA MET A 132 -4.86 5.76 5.29
C MET A 132 -4.67 4.28 4.95
N ASP A 133 -3.79 3.94 3.99
CA ASP A 133 -3.44 2.54 3.70
C ASP A 133 -2.82 1.84 4.94
N GLU A 134 -1.95 2.53 5.67
CA GLU A 134 -1.37 2.01 6.92
C GLU A 134 -2.44 1.83 8.00
N GLN A 135 -3.34 2.80 8.16
CA GLN A 135 -4.48 2.69 9.09
C GLN A 135 -5.37 1.50 8.75
N GLN A 136 -5.67 1.26 7.47
CA GLN A 136 -6.42 0.07 7.04
C GLN A 136 -5.72 -1.23 7.44
N GLN A 137 -4.39 -1.31 7.37
CA GLN A 137 -3.65 -2.50 7.82
C GLN A 137 -3.72 -2.66 9.33
N LEU A 138 -3.60 -1.58 10.10
CA LEU A 138 -3.76 -1.63 11.55
C LEU A 138 -5.16 -2.15 11.95
N VAL A 139 -6.21 -1.66 11.29
CA VAL A 139 -7.58 -2.16 11.54
C VAL A 139 -7.72 -3.64 11.20
N LYS A 140 -7.07 -4.12 10.13
CA LYS A 140 -7.06 -5.57 9.78
C LYS A 140 -6.39 -6.39 10.88
N ASP A 141 -5.25 -5.91 11.39
CA ASP A 141 -4.53 -6.57 12.48
C ASP A 141 -5.34 -6.56 13.78
N ASP A 142 -5.99 -5.45 14.11
CA ASP A 142 -6.88 -5.33 15.27
C ASP A 142 -8.05 -6.32 15.18
N ILE A 143 -8.72 -6.39 14.02
CA ILE A 143 -9.78 -7.38 13.76
C ILE A 143 -9.24 -8.80 13.94
N ALA A 144 -8.08 -9.11 13.37
CA ALA A 144 -7.47 -10.43 13.49
C ALA A 144 -7.14 -10.78 14.96
N GLN A 145 -6.64 -9.81 15.74
CA GLN A 145 -6.35 -10.00 17.16
C GLN A 145 -7.61 -10.16 18.00
N LEU A 146 -8.64 -9.36 17.75
CA LEU A 146 -9.94 -9.44 18.41
C LEU A 146 -10.60 -10.80 18.18
N LEU A 147 -10.61 -11.28 16.94
CA LEU A 147 -11.12 -12.61 16.59
C LEU A 147 -10.24 -13.73 17.16
N ASN A 148 -8.94 -13.53 17.30
CA ASN A 148 -8.07 -14.55 17.91
C ASN A 148 -8.30 -14.72 19.42
N LYS A 149 -8.60 -13.64 20.14
CA LYS A 149 -8.87 -13.67 21.59
C LYS A 149 -10.28 -14.21 21.86
N ASP A 150 -11.31 -13.46 21.45
CA ASP A 150 -12.71 -13.74 21.82
C ASP A 150 -13.65 -13.49 20.64
N TRP A 151 -13.59 -14.37 19.63
CA TRP A 151 -14.33 -14.19 18.38
C TRP A 151 -15.85 -14.02 18.51
N ARG A 152 -16.51 -14.42 19.61
CA ARG A 152 -17.96 -14.15 19.82
C ARG A 152 -18.25 -12.74 20.31
N ALA A 153 -17.50 -12.29 21.31
CA ALA A 153 -17.66 -10.94 21.87
C ALA A 153 -17.09 -9.87 20.94
N ALA A 154 -16.14 -10.25 20.09
CA ALA A 154 -15.47 -9.37 19.13
C ALA A 154 -16.28 -9.05 17.87
N ILE A 155 -17.37 -9.78 17.55
CA ILE A 155 -18.10 -9.60 16.28
C ILE A 155 -18.58 -8.15 16.13
N SER A 156 -19.28 -7.62 17.15
CA SER A 156 -19.79 -6.25 17.12
C SER A 156 -18.68 -5.21 17.03
N SER A 157 -17.55 -5.44 17.69
CA SER A 157 -16.37 -4.57 17.59
C SER A 157 -15.75 -4.62 16.19
N CYS A 158 -15.67 -5.80 15.56
CA CYS A 158 -15.16 -5.93 14.21
C CYS A 158 -16.08 -5.26 13.18
N GLU A 159 -17.40 -5.43 13.31
CA GLU A 159 -18.39 -4.77 12.46
C GLU A 159 -18.34 -3.24 12.59
N LEU A 160 -18.13 -2.72 13.81
CA LEU A 160 -17.94 -1.29 14.03
C LEU A 160 -16.69 -0.78 13.30
N LEU A 161 -15.53 -1.42 13.49
CA LEU A 161 -14.28 -1.04 12.83
C LEU A 161 -14.38 -1.11 11.29
N LEU A 162 -15.06 -2.12 10.77
CA LEU A 162 -15.31 -2.27 9.33
C LEU A 162 -16.20 -1.14 8.79
N SER A 163 -17.29 -0.82 9.49
CA SER A 163 -18.24 0.22 9.10
C SER A 163 -17.62 1.62 9.19
N GLU A 164 -16.90 1.92 10.27
CA GLU A 164 -16.22 3.21 10.46
C GLU A 164 -15.19 3.45 9.36
N THR A 165 -14.32 2.47 9.11
CA THR A 165 -13.31 2.58 8.05
C THR A 165 -13.94 2.72 6.67
N SER A 166 -15.04 2.00 6.41
CA SER A 166 -15.78 2.12 5.14
C SER A 166 -16.38 3.52 4.96
N GLY A 167 -16.92 4.11 6.04
CA GLY A 167 -17.45 5.47 6.05
C GLY A 167 -16.37 6.50 5.76
N THR A 168 -15.23 6.41 6.46
CA THR A 168 -14.06 7.28 6.25
C THR A 168 -13.57 7.25 4.80
N LEU A 169 -13.42 6.06 4.19
CA LEU A 169 -12.99 5.94 2.80
C LEU A 169 -13.98 6.56 1.81
N ARG A 170 -15.28 6.38 2.05
CA ARG A 170 -16.33 6.92 1.20
C ARG A 170 -16.36 8.45 1.27
N GLU A 171 -16.31 9.03 2.47
CA GLU A 171 -16.26 10.49 2.66
C GLU A 171 -15.05 11.12 1.96
N LEU A 172 -13.88 10.46 2.04
CA LEU A 172 -12.68 10.90 1.34
C LEU A 172 -12.83 10.84 -0.17
N GLN A 173 -13.34 9.73 -0.71
CA GLN A 173 -13.58 9.58 -2.14
C GLN A 173 -14.58 10.61 -2.66
N ASP A 174 -15.71 10.80 -1.97
CA ASP A 174 -16.74 11.76 -2.37
C ASP A 174 -16.17 13.19 -2.41
N THR A 175 -15.29 13.53 -1.47
CA THR A 175 -14.60 14.83 -1.44
C THR A 175 -13.64 14.97 -2.63
N LEU A 176 -12.87 13.92 -2.93
CA LEU A 176 -11.92 13.90 -4.05
C LEU A 176 -12.64 14.00 -5.38
N ASP A 177 -13.73 13.26 -5.58
CA ASP A 177 -14.54 13.30 -6.81
C ASP A 177 -15.19 14.68 -7.00
N ALA A 178 -15.75 15.26 -5.92
CA ALA A 178 -16.40 16.57 -5.99
C ALA A 178 -15.44 17.73 -6.35
N ALA A 179 -14.15 17.60 -5.99
CA ALA A 179 -13.12 18.57 -6.32
C ALA A 179 -12.38 18.24 -7.62
N GLY A 180 -12.18 16.95 -7.91
CA GLY A 180 -11.33 16.43 -8.99
C GLY A 180 -11.67 17.01 -10.35
N ASP A 181 -12.95 16.96 -10.75
CA ASP A 181 -13.40 17.48 -12.04
C ASP A 181 -13.10 18.99 -12.21
N LYS A 182 -13.27 19.77 -11.13
CA LYS A 182 -13.01 21.22 -11.15
C LYS A 182 -11.52 21.51 -11.24
N LEU A 183 -10.69 20.72 -10.55
CA LEU A 183 -9.24 20.85 -10.62
C LEU A 183 -8.75 20.48 -12.02
N GLN A 184 -9.23 19.36 -12.57
CA GLN A 184 -8.88 18.91 -13.91
C GLN A 184 -9.29 19.93 -14.98
N ALA A 185 -10.48 20.52 -14.87
CA ALA A 185 -10.94 21.56 -15.78
C ALA A 185 -10.01 22.80 -15.77
N ASN A 186 -9.54 23.26 -14.60
CA ASN A 186 -8.61 24.38 -14.53
C ASN A 186 -7.21 24.03 -15.05
N LEU A 187 -6.71 22.80 -14.82
CA LEU A 187 -5.46 22.34 -15.43
C LEU A 187 -5.56 22.31 -16.96
N LEU A 188 -6.69 21.86 -17.50
CA LEU A 188 -6.94 21.86 -18.94
C LEU A 188 -6.98 23.28 -19.51
N ARG A 189 -7.61 24.25 -18.81
CA ARG A 189 -7.60 25.67 -19.21
C ARG A 189 -6.18 26.23 -19.32
N ILE A 190 -5.31 25.90 -18.34
CA ILE A 190 -3.89 26.32 -18.38
C ILE A 190 -3.18 25.65 -19.56
N GLN A 191 -3.43 24.36 -19.79
CA GLN A 191 -2.86 23.62 -20.90
C GLN A 191 -3.24 24.25 -22.24
N ASP A 192 -4.53 24.54 -22.46
CA ASP A 192 -5.05 25.18 -23.67
C ASP A 192 -4.39 26.55 -23.91
N ALA A 193 -4.16 27.33 -22.85
CA ALA A 193 -3.45 28.62 -22.93
C ALA A 193 -1.96 28.48 -23.31
N THR A 194 -1.34 27.34 -23.00
CA THR A 194 0.07 27.05 -23.34
C THR A 194 0.27 26.43 -24.73
N ILE A 195 -0.75 25.79 -25.33
CA ILE A 195 -0.64 25.13 -26.65
C ILE A 195 -0.17 26.10 -27.76
N ALA A 196 -0.55 27.36 -27.67
CA ALA A 196 -0.22 28.36 -28.69
C ALA A 196 1.23 28.91 -28.58
N ARG A 197 1.99 28.54 -27.54
CA ARG A 197 3.27 29.15 -27.18
C ARG A 197 4.37 28.09 -26.97
N ASP A 198 5.30 28.01 -27.94
CA ASP A 198 6.44 27.07 -27.90
C ASP A 198 7.48 27.39 -26.81
N ASP A 199 7.50 28.58 -26.23
CA ASP A 199 8.44 29.00 -25.19
C ASP A 199 8.07 28.48 -23.78
N LEU A 200 6.86 27.94 -23.59
CA LEU A 200 6.30 27.58 -22.28
C LEU A 200 6.28 26.07 -21.97
N HIS A 201 7.13 25.27 -22.61
CA HIS A 201 7.19 23.82 -22.41
C HIS A 201 7.36 23.37 -20.95
N PHE A 202 8.01 24.18 -20.11
CA PHE A 202 8.18 23.85 -18.68
C PHE A 202 6.87 23.95 -17.90
N VAL A 203 5.93 24.81 -18.32
CA VAL A 203 4.58 24.92 -17.73
C VAL A 203 3.73 23.75 -18.21
N ASP A 204 3.73 23.46 -19.51
CA ASP A 204 2.97 22.35 -20.09
C ASP A 204 3.36 21.00 -19.46
N ARG A 205 4.67 20.75 -19.32
CA ARG A 205 5.16 19.55 -18.62
C ARG A 205 4.70 19.50 -17.16
N LEU A 206 4.72 20.63 -16.45
CA LEU A 206 4.27 20.68 -15.06
C LEU A 206 2.77 20.41 -14.95
N VAL A 207 1.96 20.98 -15.84
CA VAL A 207 0.51 20.74 -15.90
C VAL A 207 0.21 19.27 -16.19
N PHE A 208 0.91 18.67 -17.15
CA PHE A 208 0.80 17.24 -17.45
C PHE A 208 1.16 16.34 -16.25
N ASP A 209 2.25 16.67 -15.54
CA ASP A 209 2.66 15.96 -14.33
C ASP A 209 1.59 16.09 -13.23
N LEU A 210 0.98 17.27 -13.07
CA LEU A 210 -0.09 17.53 -12.11
C LEU A 210 -1.40 16.80 -12.47
N GLN A 211 -1.78 16.77 -13.74
CA GLN A 211 -2.94 16.00 -14.23
C GLN A 211 -2.73 14.50 -13.96
N SER A 212 -1.58 13.97 -14.37
CA SER A 212 -1.22 12.56 -14.14
C SER A 212 -1.23 12.20 -12.66
N LYS A 213 -0.85 13.14 -11.78
CA LYS A 213 -0.86 12.94 -10.34
C LYS A 213 -2.27 12.99 -9.76
N LEU A 214 -3.10 13.93 -10.21
CA LEU A 214 -4.51 14.02 -9.81
C LEU A 214 -5.26 12.73 -10.19
N ASP A 215 -5.06 12.23 -11.41
CA ASP A 215 -5.67 10.97 -11.87
C ASP A 215 -5.27 9.78 -10.99
N ARG A 216 -4.00 9.73 -10.54
CA ARG A 216 -3.53 8.69 -9.62
C ARG A 216 -4.18 8.80 -8.24
N ILE A 217 -4.29 10.02 -7.70
CA ILE A 217 -4.91 10.31 -6.40
C ILE A 217 -6.39 9.88 -6.41
N VAL A 218 -7.14 10.22 -7.45
CA VAL A 218 -8.56 9.86 -7.60
C VAL A 218 -8.71 8.36 -7.84
N SER A 219 -7.87 7.76 -8.71
CA SER A 219 -7.92 6.32 -8.99
C SER A 219 -7.59 5.45 -7.78
N TRP A 220 -6.68 5.89 -6.90
CA TRP A 220 -6.34 5.15 -5.69
C TRP A 220 -7.55 5.01 -4.77
N GLY A 221 -8.35 6.07 -4.58
CA GLY A 221 -9.43 6.05 -3.59
C GLY A 221 -10.54 5.07 -3.95
N GLN A 222 -10.90 4.97 -5.23
CA GLN A 222 -11.84 3.94 -5.70
C GLN A 222 -11.27 2.53 -5.53
N GLN A 223 -9.98 2.32 -5.87
CA GLN A 223 -9.32 1.03 -5.69
C GLN A 223 -9.25 0.62 -4.20
N ALA A 224 -8.98 1.55 -3.30
CA ALA A 224 -8.93 1.32 -1.86
C ALA A 224 -10.30 0.89 -1.31
N ILE A 225 -11.39 1.52 -1.77
CA ILE A 225 -12.77 1.12 -1.43
C ILE A 225 -13.06 -0.30 -1.92
N ASP A 226 -12.72 -0.64 -3.16
CA ASP A 226 -13.01 -1.96 -3.72
C ASP A 226 -12.24 -3.08 -2.99
N LEU A 227 -10.97 -2.83 -2.66
CA LEU A 227 -10.16 -3.72 -1.84
C LEU A 227 -10.74 -3.88 -0.42
N TRP A 228 -11.22 -2.78 0.18
CA TRP A 228 -11.84 -2.80 1.50
C TRP A 228 -13.16 -3.58 1.51
N ILE A 229 -14.02 -3.39 0.52
CA ILE A 229 -15.25 -4.18 0.34
C ILE A 229 -14.91 -5.66 0.16
N GLY A 230 -13.83 -5.98 -0.57
CA GLY A 230 -13.32 -7.35 -0.69
C GLY A 230 -12.94 -7.96 0.66
N TYR A 231 -12.25 -7.18 1.50
CA TYR A 231 -11.87 -7.58 2.85
C TYR A 231 -13.09 -7.74 3.76
N ASP A 232 -14.01 -6.78 3.78
CA ASP A 232 -15.26 -6.83 4.54
C ASP A 232 -16.05 -8.11 4.25
N ARG A 233 -16.25 -8.42 2.96
CA ARG A 233 -16.93 -9.65 2.53
C ARG A 233 -16.19 -10.91 2.99
N HIS A 234 -14.86 -10.87 2.98
CA HIS A 234 -14.03 -11.97 3.45
C HIS A 234 -14.22 -12.20 4.96
N VAL A 235 -14.23 -11.14 5.77
CA VAL A 235 -14.47 -11.23 7.22
C VAL A 235 -15.87 -11.79 7.51
N HIS A 236 -16.92 -11.29 6.86
CA HIS A 236 -18.28 -11.82 7.02
C HIS A 236 -18.40 -13.28 6.56
N LYS A 237 -17.67 -13.68 5.51
CA LYS A 237 -17.61 -15.09 5.10
C LYS A 237 -16.89 -15.93 6.16
N PHE A 238 -15.80 -15.43 6.74
CA PHE A 238 -15.08 -16.11 7.81
C PHE A 238 -15.96 -16.30 9.05
N ILE A 239 -16.70 -15.27 9.45
CA ILE A 239 -17.68 -15.32 10.55
C ILE A 239 -18.70 -16.46 10.30
N ARG A 240 -19.32 -16.48 9.12
CA ARG A 240 -20.32 -17.51 8.80
C ARG A 240 -19.78 -18.93 8.67
N THR A 241 -18.50 -19.09 8.30
CA THR A 241 -17.94 -20.41 7.95
C THR A 241 -17.10 -21.04 9.05
N ALA A 242 -16.27 -20.26 9.74
CA ALA A 242 -15.39 -20.75 10.79
C ALA A 242 -16.01 -20.59 12.19
N ILE A 243 -16.67 -19.45 12.40
CA ILE A 243 -17.12 -18.96 13.70
C ILE A 243 -18.51 -19.51 14.04
N ASP A 244 -19.48 -19.37 13.13
CA ASP A 244 -20.84 -19.90 13.33
C ASP A 244 -20.88 -21.43 13.38
N MET A 245 -19.95 -22.09 12.66
CA MET A 245 -19.82 -23.55 12.63
C MET A 245 -19.09 -24.13 13.84
N ASP A 246 -18.15 -23.40 14.45
CA ASP A 246 -17.37 -23.86 15.61
C ASP A 246 -17.57 -22.94 16.82
N LYS A 247 -18.78 -23.00 17.39
CA LYS A 247 -19.23 -21.96 18.33
C LYS A 247 -18.43 -21.80 19.62
N ASN A 248 -17.60 -22.77 19.97
CA ASN A 248 -16.76 -22.74 21.17
C ASN A 248 -15.27 -22.97 20.83
N ARG A 249 -14.88 -22.88 19.55
CA ARG A 249 -13.52 -23.17 19.06
C ARG A 249 -13.03 -24.60 19.35
N VAL A 250 -13.94 -25.53 19.63
CA VAL A 250 -13.62 -26.90 20.04
C VAL A 250 -13.10 -27.70 18.85
N PHE A 251 -13.70 -27.52 17.67
CA PHE A 251 -13.26 -28.22 16.48
C PHE A 251 -11.85 -27.78 16.07
N ALA A 252 -11.59 -26.47 16.00
CA ALA A 252 -10.29 -25.94 15.62
C ALA A 252 -9.17 -26.34 16.61
N GLN A 253 -9.45 -26.32 17.91
CA GLN A 253 -8.50 -26.77 18.94
C GLN A 253 -8.19 -28.26 18.81
N ARG A 254 -9.22 -29.10 18.66
CA ARG A 254 -9.06 -30.56 18.50
C ARG A 254 -8.37 -30.91 17.18
N LEU A 255 -8.63 -30.16 16.11
CA LEU A 255 -7.96 -30.35 14.84
C LEU A 255 -6.47 -30.00 14.93
N ARG A 256 -6.10 -28.94 15.65
CA ARG A 256 -4.68 -28.64 15.91
C ARG A 256 -4.01 -29.75 16.73
N GLN A 257 -4.69 -30.26 17.76
CA GLN A 257 -4.19 -31.37 18.57
C GLN A 257 -4.07 -32.67 17.73
N SER A 258 -5.04 -32.96 16.87
CA SER A 258 -5.02 -34.17 16.04
C SER A 258 -3.92 -34.15 14.99
N ILE A 259 -3.51 -32.97 14.50
CA ILE A 259 -2.33 -32.81 13.65
C ILE A 259 -1.06 -33.15 14.42
N GLN A 260 -0.96 -32.74 15.70
CA GLN A 260 0.21 -33.05 16.54
C GLN A 260 0.31 -34.56 16.82
N THR A 261 -0.82 -35.22 17.10
CA THR A 261 -0.88 -36.66 17.41
C THR A 261 -1.14 -37.53 16.17
N TYR A 262 -0.99 -36.99 14.96
CA TYR A 262 -1.36 -37.69 13.72
C TYR A 262 -0.56 -38.98 13.51
N PHE A 263 0.72 -38.96 13.88
CA PHE A 263 1.64 -40.09 13.69
C PHE A 263 1.42 -41.24 14.68
N ASP A 264 0.70 -41.00 15.78
CA ASP A 264 0.38 -42.06 16.76
C ASP A 264 -0.68 -43.02 16.19
N ALA A 265 -1.63 -42.49 15.41
CA ALA A 265 -2.70 -43.26 14.76
C ALA A 265 -3.07 -42.62 13.40
N PRO A 266 -2.30 -42.88 12.33
CA PRO A 266 -2.49 -42.25 11.05
C PRO A 266 -3.77 -42.73 10.35
N TRP A 267 -4.46 -41.79 9.71
CA TRP A 267 -5.68 -42.03 8.95
C TRP A 267 -5.63 -41.26 7.63
N ALA A 268 -6.40 -41.72 6.63
CA ALA A 268 -6.47 -41.10 5.31
C ALA A 268 -7.91 -40.88 4.86
N LEU A 269 -8.17 -39.75 4.20
CA LEU A 269 -9.45 -39.47 3.57
C LEU A 269 -9.60 -40.28 2.28
N THR A 270 -10.73 -40.96 2.14
CA THR A 270 -11.11 -41.58 0.87
C THR A 270 -11.81 -40.54 0.00
N HIS A 271 -11.44 -40.49 -1.27
CA HIS A 271 -12.10 -39.67 -2.28
C HIS A 271 -12.40 -40.54 -3.50
N ALA A 272 -13.42 -40.16 -4.26
CA ALA A 272 -13.74 -40.85 -5.50
C ALA A 272 -12.60 -40.60 -6.51
N SER A 273 -11.83 -41.65 -6.81
CA SER A 273 -10.82 -41.63 -7.86
C SER A 273 -11.36 -42.39 -9.06
N ALA A 274 -11.92 -41.65 -10.02
CA ALA A 274 -12.34 -42.24 -11.29
C ALA A 274 -11.10 -42.51 -12.14
N ILE A 275 -10.98 -43.72 -12.69
CA ILE A 275 -9.93 -44.05 -13.65
C ILE A 275 -10.14 -43.18 -14.89
N VAL A 276 -9.12 -42.38 -15.23
CA VAL A 276 -9.12 -41.61 -16.48
C VAL A 276 -9.27 -42.59 -17.64
N CYS A 277 -10.37 -42.49 -18.38
CA CYS A 277 -10.59 -43.30 -19.57
C CYS A 277 -9.65 -42.82 -20.69
N TRP A 278 -8.46 -43.42 -20.75
CA TRP A 278 -7.44 -43.16 -21.77
C TRP A 278 -7.96 -43.37 -23.20
N ILE A 279 -8.95 -44.26 -23.37
CA ILE A 279 -9.60 -44.49 -24.67
C ILE A 279 -10.41 -43.27 -25.12
N CYS A 280 -11.14 -42.61 -24.21
CA CYS A 280 -11.84 -41.36 -24.52
C CYS A 280 -10.87 -40.19 -24.71
N ALA A 281 -9.80 -40.10 -23.92
CA ALA A 281 -8.77 -39.10 -24.09
C ALA A 281 -8.05 -39.24 -25.45
N MET A 282 -7.69 -40.45 -25.85
CA MET A 282 -7.10 -40.74 -27.17
C MET A 282 -8.08 -40.49 -28.32
N LYS A 283 -9.38 -40.81 -28.17
CA LYS A 283 -10.40 -40.48 -29.18
C LYS A 283 -10.57 -38.97 -29.34
N ARG A 284 -10.58 -38.22 -28.23
CA ARG A 284 -10.66 -36.75 -28.25
C ARG A 284 -9.42 -36.13 -28.89
N TRP A 285 -8.22 -36.60 -28.54
CA TRP A 285 -6.97 -36.23 -29.20
C TRP A 285 -6.96 -36.57 -30.70
N ARG A 286 -7.53 -37.72 -31.10
CA ARG A 286 -7.69 -38.08 -32.52
C ARG A 286 -8.66 -37.18 -33.27
N CYS A 287 -9.75 -36.74 -32.65
CA CYS A 287 -10.66 -35.78 -33.27
C CYS A 287 -9.99 -34.41 -33.45
N VAL A 288 -9.31 -33.91 -32.42
CA VAL A 288 -8.57 -32.63 -32.48
C VAL A 288 -7.44 -32.70 -33.52
N MET A 289 -6.67 -33.80 -33.57
CA MET A 289 -5.66 -33.99 -34.64
C MET A 289 -6.27 -34.10 -36.03
N LYS A 290 -7.48 -34.68 -36.18
CA LYS A 290 -8.17 -34.77 -37.48
C LYS A 290 -8.63 -33.40 -37.98
N GLU A 291 -9.09 -32.51 -37.10
CA GLU A 291 -9.43 -31.13 -37.46
C GLU A 291 -8.20 -30.32 -37.87
N VAL A 292 -7.04 -30.54 -37.22
CA VAL A 292 -5.81 -29.78 -37.52
C VAL A 292 -5.06 -30.30 -38.76
N THR A 293 -5.17 -31.58 -39.13
CA THR A 293 -4.31 -32.19 -40.17
C THR A 293 -5.01 -32.69 -41.43
N GLY A 294 -6.33 -32.64 -41.52
CA GLY A 294 -7.07 -32.84 -42.79
C GLY A 294 -6.76 -34.13 -43.57
N SER A 295 -6.14 -35.15 -42.97
CA SER A 295 -5.76 -36.36 -43.71
C SER A 295 -5.70 -37.62 -42.84
N SER A 296 -6.52 -38.59 -43.20
CA SER A 296 -6.64 -39.89 -42.54
C SER A 296 -5.56 -40.85 -43.07
N ARG A 297 -4.38 -40.92 -42.44
CA ARG A 297 -3.44 -42.04 -42.68
C ARG A 297 -2.81 -42.59 -41.40
N ARG A 298 -3.42 -43.68 -40.92
CA ARG A 298 -2.78 -45.01 -40.82
C ARG A 298 -1.39 -45.07 -40.14
N ILE A 299 -1.26 -44.71 -38.85
CA ILE A 299 0.00 -44.94 -38.09
C ILE A 299 -0.15 -45.68 -36.74
N TRP A 300 -1.35 -45.91 -36.21
CA TRP A 300 -1.48 -46.62 -34.92
C TRP A 300 -2.18 -47.96 -35.07
N ASN A 301 -1.37 -49.01 -35.17
CA ASN A 301 -1.78 -50.41 -35.28
C ASN A 301 -2.33 -50.88 -33.93
N THR A 302 -3.60 -51.31 -33.89
CA THR A 302 -4.36 -51.66 -32.68
C THR A 302 -3.85 -52.89 -31.92
N LYS A 303 -2.83 -53.60 -32.44
CA LYS A 303 -2.27 -54.82 -31.83
C LYS A 303 -1.24 -54.59 -30.72
N SER A 304 -0.71 -53.37 -30.55
CA SER A 304 0.26 -53.08 -29.47
C SER A 304 -0.39 -52.71 -28.12
N LEU A 305 -1.70 -52.45 -28.10
CA LEU A 305 -2.42 -51.96 -26.91
C LEU A 305 -2.96 -53.05 -25.97
N THR A 306 -3.07 -54.31 -26.42
CA THR A 306 -3.52 -55.42 -25.55
C THR A 306 -2.43 -55.97 -24.64
N LYS A 307 -1.14 -55.74 -24.94
CA LYS A 307 -0.03 -56.23 -24.09
C LYS A 307 0.15 -55.43 -22.79
N PHE A 308 -0.18 -54.13 -22.79
CA PHE A 308 -0.02 -53.26 -21.62
C PHE A 308 -1.12 -53.43 -20.55
N ALA A 309 -2.20 -54.15 -20.84
CA ALA A 309 -3.27 -54.41 -19.87
C ALA A 309 -3.02 -55.63 -18.96
N SER A 310 -1.93 -56.39 -19.19
CA SER A 310 -1.65 -57.64 -18.47
C SER A 310 -0.59 -57.55 -17.37
N SER A 311 0.03 -56.38 -17.16
CA SER A 311 1.04 -56.16 -16.12
C SER A 311 0.54 -55.13 -15.10
N SER A 312 -0.36 -55.55 -14.21
CA SER A 312 -0.60 -54.89 -12.92
C SER A 312 0.15 -55.69 -11.85
N PRO A 313 1.09 -55.10 -11.10
CA PRO A 313 1.53 -55.71 -9.85
C PRO A 313 0.38 -55.62 -8.84
N ARG A 314 0.30 -56.65 -7.98
CA ARG A 314 -0.48 -56.62 -6.74
C ARG A 314 0.14 -55.64 -5.74
#